data_AF-K6ABL3-F1
#
_entry.id   AF-K6ABL3-F1
#
_cell.length_a   1.000
_cell.length_b   1.000
_cell.length_c   1.000
_cell.angle_alpha   90.00
_cell.angle_beta   90.00
_cell.angle_gamma   90.00
#
_symmetry.space_group_name_H-M   'P 1'
#
loop_
_entity.id
_entity.type
_entity.pdbx_description
1 polymer ?
#
loop_
_entity_poly.entity_id
_entity_poly.type
_entity_poly.pdbx_seq_one_letter_code
_entity_poly.pdbx_strand_id
1 'polypeptide(L)'
;MIKYTLFTLFFLLFTFSSCTEKKEVLTLEHVKVSKLQLEETPFDIPSLFPKGCCIKDSFLVIFDPKDKDGFLYIYNKEKKTLLNKYGIIGEGPNDFKNPRFLFNDNLQISKNTLLIGDVTSLYSVNIDSIFSSSKKAHYIQTEIPENLRLYNYVLQDNDSMLIVNQTRDHQLTFYNKLTHTIELKNYFEKNRYLKDASDFCHVMQIYDAYYSSNKERIVIAYKNWKQIDIISTSGKLIKHIYFPNYDYNKSKMSLDRKSLRIEDDAHMFFSFIYPTNDYFYALCWNNTRTNIKQGSAKTSIYKFNWEGELKDIFQLDKAISYFCIDSSNILYAIGVSEDNLDLNIYSSIIK
;
A
#
# COMPACT_ATOMS: atom_id res chain seq x y z
N MET A 1 51.92 -28.49 30.69
CA MET A 1 50.49 -28.85 30.76
C MET A 1 49.55 -27.68 31.11
N ILE A 2 50.05 -26.49 31.50
CA ILE A 2 49.22 -25.35 31.95
C ILE A 2 48.91 -24.32 30.83
N LYS A 3 49.64 -24.34 29.70
CA LYS A 3 49.45 -23.38 28.59
C LYS A 3 48.26 -23.67 27.67
N TYR A 4 47.75 -24.91 27.63
CA TYR A 4 46.64 -25.28 26.76
C TYR A 4 45.26 -25.05 27.39
N THR A 5 45.20 -24.93 28.73
CA THR A 5 43.96 -24.73 29.49
C THR A 5 43.47 -23.29 29.43
N LEU A 6 44.37 -22.31 29.29
CA LEU A 6 43.98 -20.89 29.17
C LEU A 6 43.40 -20.56 27.78
N PHE A 7 43.88 -21.25 26.74
CA PHE A 7 43.44 -21.02 25.35
C PHE A 7 42.05 -21.61 25.08
N THR A 8 41.69 -22.72 25.74
CA THR A 8 40.34 -23.30 25.68
C THR A 8 39.33 -22.46 26.46
N LEU A 9 39.73 -21.79 27.53
CA LEU A 9 38.86 -20.90 28.30
C LEU A 9 38.50 -19.62 27.53
N PHE A 10 39.40 -19.11 26.70
CA PHE A 10 39.16 -17.92 25.86
C PHE A 10 38.23 -18.20 24.67
N PHE A 11 38.23 -19.44 24.15
CA PHE A 11 37.33 -19.84 23.06
C PHE A 11 35.89 -20.15 23.55
N LEU A 12 35.73 -20.54 24.82
CA LEU A 12 34.42 -20.79 25.45
C LEU A 12 33.68 -19.50 25.86
N LEU A 13 34.37 -18.37 25.97
CA LEU A 13 33.76 -17.06 26.28
C LEU A 13 33.18 -16.34 25.05
N PHE A 14 33.48 -16.79 23.84
CA PHE A 14 32.94 -16.20 22.59
C PHE A 14 31.77 -16.99 21.97
N THR A 15 31.38 -18.14 22.52
CA THR A 15 30.33 -19.00 21.92
C THR A 15 28.91 -18.75 22.40
N PHE A 16 28.65 -17.76 23.28
CA PHE A 16 27.30 -17.50 23.81
C PHE A 16 26.66 -16.16 23.43
N SER A 17 27.27 -15.36 22.55
CA SER A 17 26.57 -14.23 21.93
C SER A 17 25.92 -14.63 20.61
N SER A 18 25.13 -15.71 20.63
CA SER A 18 24.06 -15.85 19.63
C SER A 18 22.89 -15.01 20.15
N CYS A 19 22.97 -13.69 19.93
CA CYS A 19 21.79 -12.84 19.95
C CYS A 19 20.88 -13.32 18.82
N THR A 20 20.04 -14.31 19.11
CA THR A 20 18.80 -14.49 18.37
C THR A 20 17.99 -13.25 18.72
N GLU A 21 17.99 -12.28 17.82
CA GLU A 21 17.25 -11.04 17.94
C GLU A 21 15.80 -11.41 18.27
N LYS A 22 15.40 -11.21 19.53
CA LYS A 22 14.10 -11.63 20.01
C LYS A 22 13.09 -10.73 19.32
N LYS A 23 12.32 -11.29 18.39
CA LYS A 23 11.27 -10.56 17.69
C LYS A 23 10.27 -10.02 18.70
N GLU A 24 10.20 -8.69 18.81
CA GLU A 24 9.24 -8.03 19.67
C GLU A 24 7.86 -8.04 18.99
N VAL A 25 6.89 -8.68 19.64
CA VAL A 25 5.51 -8.78 19.16
C VAL A 25 4.69 -7.71 19.85
N LEU A 26 3.88 -6.97 19.09
CA LEU A 26 2.96 -5.96 19.62
C LEU A 26 2.03 -6.55 20.67
N THR A 27 1.89 -5.83 21.79
CA THR A 27 0.86 -6.08 22.79
C THR A 27 -0.38 -5.27 22.44
N LEU A 28 -1.54 -5.93 22.37
CA LEU A 28 -2.79 -5.30 21.94
C LEU A 28 -3.73 -4.92 23.10
N GLU A 29 -3.41 -5.31 24.35
CA GLU A 29 -4.31 -5.20 25.52
C GLU A 29 -4.77 -3.77 25.81
N HIS A 30 -3.94 -2.76 25.54
CA HIS A 30 -4.24 -1.35 25.83
C HIS A 30 -4.60 -0.53 24.58
N VAL A 31 -4.73 -1.18 23.42
CA VAL A 31 -5.06 -0.47 22.18
C VAL A 31 -6.56 -0.21 22.14
N LYS A 32 -6.96 1.05 21.94
CA LYS A 32 -8.36 1.42 21.77
C LYS A 32 -8.92 0.75 20.51
N VAL A 33 -9.98 -0.03 20.67
CA VAL A 33 -10.72 -0.65 19.57
C VAL A 33 -12.09 0.01 19.47
N SER A 34 -12.34 0.69 18.35
CA SER A 34 -13.61 1.37 18.08
C SER A 34 -14.35 0.63 16.97
N LYS A 35 -15.66 0.45 17.12
CA LYS A 35 -16.52 -0.04 16.04
C LYS A 35 -16.96 1.14 15.20
N LEU A 36 -16.77 1.07 13.89
CA LEU A 36 -17.26 2.07 12.95
C LEU A 36 -18.37 1.45 12.10
N GLN A 37 -19.48 2.17 12.02
CA GLN A 37 -20.60 1.85 11.14
C GLN A 37 -20.45 2.68 9.86
N LEU A 38 -20.43 2.02 8.72
CA LEU A 38 -20.26 2.67 7.43
C LEU A 38 -21.62 2.93 6.78
N GLU A 39 -21.90 4.20 6.50
CA GLU A 39 -23.14 4.63 5.84
C GLU A 39 -22.89 4.88 4.35
N GLU A 40 -23.80 4.40 3.50
CA GLU A 40 -23.70 4.68 2.07
C GLU A 40 -23.76 6.18 1.82
N THR A 41 -22.87 6.68 0.97
CA THR A 41 -22.72 8.09 0.65
C THR A 41 -23.10 8.30 -0.81
N PRO A 42 -24.39 8.62 -1.09
CA PRO A 42 -24.84 8.82 -2.46
C PRO A 42 -24.29 10.14 -3.01
N PHE A 43 -23.82 10.09 -4.25
CA PHE A 43 -23.45 11.25 -5.07
C PHE A 43 -24.47 11.39 -6.21
N ASP A 44 -24.68 12.62 -6.69
CA ASP A 44 -25.63 12.94 -7.77
C ASP A 44 -25.40 12.11 -9.06
N ILE A 45 -24.14 11.89 -9.41
CA ILE A 45 -23.70 11.03 -10.50
C ILE A 45 -22.74 9.99 -9.91
N PRO A 46 -23.17 8.75 -9.68
CA PRO A 46 -22.32 7.72 -9.09
C PRO A 46 -21.26 7.22 -10.08
N SER A 47 -20.09 6.84 -9.57
CA SER A 47 -19.14 6.01 -10.30
C SER A 47 -19.68 4.59 -10.42
N LEU A 48 -19.40 3.90 -11.52
CA LEU A 48 -19.92 2.56 -11.78
C LEU A 48 -19.07 1.46 -11.15
N PHE A 49 -17.76 1.66 -11.12
CA PHE A 49 -16.82 0.66 -10.65
C PHE A 49 -15.61 1.28 -9.95
N PRO A 50 -15.84 1.95 -8.80
CA PRO A 50 -14.77 2.61 -8.07
C PRO A 50 -13.70 1.60 -7.62
N LYS A 51 -12.44 1.89 -7.96
CA LYS A 51 -11.24 1.09 -7.64
C LYS A 51 -10.15 1.88 -6.93
N GLY A 52 -10.56 2.97 -6.29
CA GLY A 52 -9.79 3.67 -5.29
C GLY A 52 -10.25 5.12 -5.14
N CYS A 53 -9.81 5.75 -4.07
CA CYS A 53 -10.22 7.09 -3.70
C CYS A 53 -9.09 7.86 -3.03
N CYS A 54 -9.07 9.18 -3.19
CA CYS A 54 -8.22 10.07 -2.41
C CYS A 54 -8.91 11.42 -2.15
N ILE A 55 -8.40 12.15 -1.16
CA ILE A 55 -8.78 13.54 -0.89
C ILE A 55 -7.66 14.44 -1.39
N LYS A 56 -8.03 15.44 -2.20
CA LYS A 56 -7.12 16.50 -2.65
C LYS A 56 -7.80 17.84 -2.45
N ASP A 57 -7.27 18.61 -1.51
CA ASP A 57 -7.89 19.84 -1.03
C ASP A 57 -9.37 19.62 -0.63
N SER A 58 -10.31 20.26 -1.33
CA SER A 58 -11.75 20.15 -1.12
C SER A 58 -12.44 19.06 -1.94
N PHE A 59 -11.67 18.31 -2.75
CA PHE A 59 -12.20 17.31 -3.68
C PHE A 59 -12.07 15.89 -3.14
N LEU A 60 -13.12 15.09 -3.35
CA LEU A 60 -13.03 13.64 -3.33
C LEU A 60 -12.81 13.15 -4.76
N VAL A 61 -11.70 12.48 -4.99
CA VAL A 61 -11.36 11.90 -6.30
C VAL A 61 -11.57 10.40 -6.25
N ILE A 62 -12.34 9.88 -7.19
CA ILE A 62 -12.64 8.45 -7.34
C ILE A 62 -12.07 7.96 -8.67
N PHE A 63 -11.35 6.85 -8.63
CA PHE A 63 -10.85 6.18 -9.82
C PHE A 63 -11.81 5.09 -10.26
N ASP A 64 -12.32 5.19 -11.47
CA ASP A 64 -13.16 4.18 -12.11
C ASP A 64 -12.54 3.77 -13.47
N PRO A 65 -11.73 2.71 -13.49
CA PRO A 65 -11.05 2.28 -14.72
C PRO A 65 -12.00 1.70 -15.77
N LYS A 66 -13.29 1.50 -15.47
CA LYS A 66 -14.26 1.06 -16.49
C LYS A 66 -14.84 2.22 -17.29
N ASP A 67 -14.81 3.45 -16.75
CA ASP A 67 -15.22 4.64 -17.49
C ASP A 67 -14.08 5.10 -18.40
N LYS A 68 -14.17 4.77 -19.70
CA LYS A 68 -13.14 5.10 -20.68
C LYS A 68 -13.12 6.57 -21.07
N ASP A 69 -14.19 7.32 -20.83
CA ASP A 69 -14.29 8.73 -21.23
C ASP A 69 -14.01 9.68 -20.06
N GLY A 70 -13.68 9.14 -18.88
CA GLY A 70 -13.48 9.93 -17.68
C GLY A 70 -13.18 9.06 -16.45
N PHE A 71 -12.06 8.35 -16.45
CA PHE A 71 -11.74 7.37 -15.40
C PHE A 71 -11.45 8.00 -14.02
N LEU A 72 -11.31 9.32 -13.92
CA LEU A 72 -11.23 10.04 -12.66
C LEU A 72 -12.45 10.93 -12.46
N TYR A 73 -13.27 10.59 -11.48
CA TYR A 73 -14.41 11.37 -11.05
C TYR A 73 -13.96 12.33 -9.96
N ILE A 74 -14.28 13.61 -10.12
CA ILE A 74 -13.89 14.67 -9.18
C ILE A 74 -15.15 15.26 -8.56
N TYR A 75 -15.39 14.93 -7.30
CA TYR A 75 -16.57 15.36 -6.56
C TYR A 75 -16.27 16.52 -5.62
N ASN A 76 -17.26 17.39 -5.46
CA ASN A 76 -17.36 18.21 -4.26
C ASN A 76 -17.81 17.31 -3.10
N LYS A 77 -16.94 17.09 -2.11
CA LYS A 77 -17.22 16.16 -1.02
C LYS A 77 -18.32 16.63 -0.05
N GLU A 78 -18.54 17.95 0.06
CA GLU A 78 -19.55 18.55 0.95
C GLU A 78 -20.93 18.54 0.31
N LYS A 79 -21.02 18.99 -0.94
CA LYS A 79 -22.27 19.04 -1.71
C LYS A 79 -22.66 17.68 -2.30
N LYS A 80 -21.73 16.72 -2.30
CA LYS A 80 -21.88 15.38 -2.92
C LYS A 80 -22.26 15.45 -4.39
N THR A 81 -21.69 16.43 -5.10
CA THR A 81 -21.94 16.69 -6.53
C THR A 81 -20.71 16.44 -7.38
N LEU A 82 -20.87 15.79 -8.53
CA LEU A 82 -19.81 15.62 -9.52
C LEU A 82 -19.49 16.98 -10.15
N LEU A 83 -18.22 17.38 -10.07
CA LEU A 83 -17.76 18.64 -10.67
C LEU A 83 -17.14 18.42 -12.05
N ASN A 84 -16.39 17.33 -12.23
CA ASN A 84 -15.78 16.99 -13.51
C ASN A 84 -15.39 15.51 -13.58
N LYS A 85 -15.12 15.04 -14.79
CA LYS A 85 -14.40 13.78 -15.05
C LYS A 85 -13.12 14.07 -15.82
N TYR A 86 -12.08 13.29 -15.58
CA TYR A 86 -10.78 13.48 -16.22
C TYR A 86 -10.15 12.16 -16.67
N GLY A 87 -9.42 12.24 -17.79
CA GLY A 87 -8.66 11.16 -18.37
C GLY A 87 -9.49 10.26 -19.28
N ILE A 88 -9.01 10.06 -20.51
CA ILE A 88 -9.61 9.15 -21.51
C ILE A 88 -8.73 7.90 -21.62
N ILE A 89 -9.34 6.72 -21.70
CA ILE A 89 -8.65 5.46 -21.95
C ILE A 89 -8.77 5.10 -23.43
N GLY A 90 -7.64 5.11 -24.15
CA GLY A 90 -7.62 4.93 -25.60
C GLY A 90 -6.22 4.94 -26.20
N GLU A 91 -6.16 5.10 -27.52
CA GLU A 91 -4.93 5.14 -28.32
C GLU A 91 -4.70 6.51 -28.97
N GLY A 92 -5.50 7.51 -28.61
CA GLY A 92 -5.33 8.89 -29.06
C GLY A 92 -4.07 9.54 -28.47
N PRO A 93 -3.61 10.67 -29.06
CA PRO A 93 -2.33 11.29 -28.71
C PRO A 93 -2.26 11.85 -27.27
N ASN A 94 -3.40 12.00 -26.59
CA ASN A 94 -3.44 12.43 -25.18
C ASN A 94 -4.19 11.42 -24.30
N ASP A 95 -4.48 10.23 -24.82
CA ASP A 95 -5.20 9.20 -24.09
C ASP A 95 -4.22 8.42 -23.20
N PHE A 96 -4.75 7.90 -22.10
CA PHE A 96 -4.06 6.92 -21.27
C PHE A 96 -4.32 5.53 -21.84
N LYS A 97 -3.30 4.67 -21.87
CA LYS A 97 -3.46 3.31 -22.40
C LYS A 97 -3.96 2.34 -21.35
N ASN A 98 -3.37 2.42 -20.16
CA ASN A 98 -3.72 1.58 -19.02
C ASN A 98 -3.46 2.36 -17.72
N PRO A 99 -4.28 3.39 -17.42
CA PRO A 99 -4.04 4.25 -16.30
C PRO A 99 -4.09 3.46 -14.98
N ARG A 100 -3.16 3.78 -14.09
CA ARG A 100 -3.08 3.31 -12.72
C ARG A 100 -3.06 4.53 -11.83
N PHE A 101 -4.10 4.72 -11.05
CA PHE A 101 -4.10 5.82 -10.11
C PHE A 101 -3.33 5.45 -8.84
N LEU A 102 -2.41 6.32 -8.43
CA LEU A 102 -1.50 6.06 -7.32
C LEU A 102 -2.05 6.73 -6.04
N PHE A 103 -2.99 6.06 -5.35
CA PHE A 103 -3.69 6.58 -4.16
C PHE A 103 -2.82 6.69 -2.90
N ASN A 104 -1.71 5.95 -2.85
CA ASN A 104 -0.80 5.89 -1.70
C ASN A 104 0.34 6.90 -1.85
N ASP A 105 0.05 8.01 -2.51
CA ASP A 105 1.08 8.95 -2.90
C ASP A 105 1.86 9.46 -1.68
N ASN A 106 3.12 9.75 -1.94
CA ASN A 106 3.97 10.40 -0.97
C ASN A 106 3.33 11.77 -0.65
N LEU A 107 3.06 12.05 0.62
CA LEU A 107 2.53 13.35 1.06
C LEU A 107 3.43 14.54 0.67
N GLN A 108 4.66 14.26 0.24
CA GLN A 108 5.57 15.28 -0.29
C GLN A 108 5.15 15.83 -1.68
N ILE A 109 4.26 15.16 -2.38
CA ILE A 109 3.68 15.69 -3.63
C ILE A 109 2.57 16.68 -3.25
N SER A 110 2.52 17.81 -3.96
CA SER A 110 1.65 18.94 -3.59
C SER A 110 0.21 18.50 -3.30
N LYS A 111 -0.46 19.18 -2.36
CA LYS A 111 -1.85 18.90 -1.93
C LYS A 111 -2.86 18.85 -3.09
N ASN A 112 -2.54 19.49 -4.23
CA ASN A 112 -3.41 19.62 -5.38
C ASN A 112 -2.92 18.79 -6.57
N THR A 113 -1.94 17.90 -6.39
CA THR A 113 -1.39 17.07 -7.46
C THR A 113 -1.89 15.64 -7.36
N LEU A 114 -2.38 15.11 -8.48
CA LEU A 114 -2.74 13.72 -8.70
C LEU A 114 -1.57 13.01 -9.40
N LEU A 115 -1.24 11.81 -8.96
CA LEU A 115 -0.30 10.93 -9.66
C LEU A 115 -1.03 9.84 -10.41
N ILE A 116 -0.81 9.79 -11.71
CA ILE A 116 -1.37 8.77 -12.60
C ILE A 116 -0.19 8.07 -13.28
N GLY A 117 -0.06 6.78 -13.05
CA GLY A 117 0.84 5.94 -13.82
C GLY A 117 0.18 5.42 -15.08
N ASP A 118 0.94 5.24 -16.15
CA ASP A 118 0.54 4.55 -17.36
C ASP A 118 1.68 3.59 -17.79
N VAL A 119 1.53 2.96 -18.96
CA VAL A 119 2.45 1.93 -19.48
C VAL A 119 3.91 2.41 -19.52
N THR A 120 4.16 3.64 -19.96
CA THR A 120 5.52 4.18 -20.21
C THR A 120 5.85 5.40 -19.38
N SER A 121 4.90 5.96 -18.62
CA SER A 121 5.07 7.27 -18.02
C SER A 121 4.29 7.42 -16.73
N LEU A 122 4.75 8.36 -15.90
CA LEU A 122 4.00 8.91 -14.78
C LEU A 122 3.58 10.33 -15.11
N TYR A 123 2.38 10.68 -14.71
CA TYR A 123 1.76 11.98 -14.93
C TYR A 123 1.47 12.61 -13.57
N SER A 124 2.08 13.77 -13.32
CA SER A 124 1.72 14.63 -12.19
C SER A 124 0.74 15.68 -12.68
N VAL A 125 -0.55 15.52 -12.36
CA VAL A 125 -1.65 16.38 -12.83
C VAL A 125 -2.07 17.33 -11.72
N ASN A 126 -2.03 18.64 -11.96
CA ASN A 126 -2.63 19.60 -11.03
C ASN A 126 -4.17 19.54 -11.15
N ILE A 127 -4.88 19.27 -10.05
CA ILE A 127 -6.33 19.10 -10.03
C ILE A 127 -7.07 20.38 -10.43
N ASP A 128 -6.57 21.55 -10.07
CA ASP A 128 -7.16 22.84 -10.43
C ASP A 128 -7.11 23.06 -11.95
N SER A 129 -6.05 22.56 -12.60
CA SER A 129 -5.91 22.66 -14.06
C SER A 129 -6.97 21.87 -14.85
N ILE A 130 -7.59 20.86 -14.22
CA ILE A 130 -8.66 20.06 -14.84
C ILE A 130 -9.92 20.92 -15.08
N PHE A 131 -10.10 21.99 -14.29
CA PHE A 131 -11.20 22.93 -14.44
C PHE A 131 -10.87 24.11 -15.36
N SER A 132 -9.63 24.21 -15.87
CA SER A 132 -9.25 25.26 -16.80
C SER A 132 -9.84 25.02 -18.19
N SER A 133 -10.18 26.09 -18.91
CA SER A 133 -10.78 26.03 -20.25
C SER A 133 -9.83 25.53 -21.34
N SER A 134 -8.54 25.39 -21.05
CA SER A 134 -7.59 24.73 -21.95
C SER A 134 -7.78 23.21 -21.86
N LYS A 135 -8.21 22.57 -22.96
CA LYS A 135 -8.43 21.12 -23.08
C LYS A 135 -7.22 20.21 -22.77
N LYS A 136 -6.08 20.77 -22.38
CA LYS A 136 -4.93 20.02 -21.87
C LYS A 136 -4.79 20.34 -20.40
N ALA A 137 -5.13 19.40 -19.53
CA ALA A 137 -4.69 19.50 -18.15
C ALA A 137 -3.16 19.64 -18.13
N HIS A 138 -2.66 20.55 -17.32
CA HIS A 138 -1.23 20.74 -17.18
C HIS A 138 -0.69 19.57 -16.37
N TYR A 139 -0.03 18.65 -17.06
CA TYR A 139 0.69 17.56 -16.43
C TYR A 139 2.18 17.65 -16.69
N ILE A 140 2.97 17.24 -15.69
CA ILE A 140 4.39 16.94 -15.87
C ILE A 140 4.47 15.45 -16.15
N GLN A 141 4.96 15.10 -17.34
CA GLN A 141 5.21 13.72 -17.73
C GLN A 141 6.63 13.33 -17.38
N THR A 142 6.78 12.22 -16.68
CA THR A 142 8.07 11.57 -16.43
C THR A 142 8.07 10.24 -17.15
N GLU A 143 8.98 10.05 -18.10
CA GLU A 143 9.16 8.74 -18.73
C GLU A 143 9.75 7.75 -17.74
N ILE A 144 9.24 6.52 -17.77
CA ILE A 144 9.76 5.42 -16.98
C ILE A 144 10.75 4.64 -17.85
N PRO A 145 12.02 4.49 -17.40
CA PRO A 145 13.02 3.70 -18.11
C PRO A 145 12.49 2.31 -18.45
N GLU A 146 12.83 1.79 -19.63
CA GLU A 146 12.27 0.54 -20.15
C GLU A 146 12.45 -0.64 -19.18
N ASN A 147 13.61 -0.74 -18.56
CA ASN A 147 13.95 -1.76 -17.56
C ASN A 147 13.22 -1.59 -16.21
N LEU A 148 12.52 -0.48 -16.00
CA LEU A 148 11.71 -0.18 -14.81
C LEU A 148 10.21 -0.17 -15.11
N ARG A 149 9.80 -0.36 -16.37
CA ARG A 149 8.40 -0.57 -16.75
C ARG A 149 7.87 -1.85 -16.06
N LEU A 150 6.55 -1.96 -15.92
CA LEU A 150 5.86 -3.03 -15.15
C LEU A 150 5.95 -2.93 -13.61
N TYR A 151 6.21 -1.72 -13.09
CA TYR A 151 6.15 -1.42 -11.67
C TYR A 151 4.83 -1.84 -11.01
N ASN A 152 4.90 -2.35 -9.77
CA ASN A 152 3.70 -2.59 -8.96
C ASN A 152 3.29 -1.36 -8.15
N TYR A 153 4.28 -0.67 -7.59
CA TYR A 153 4.09 0.57 -6.84
C TYR A 153 5.15 1.58 -7.25
N VAL A 154 4.76 2.84 -7.24
CA VAL A 154 5.69 3.96 -7.28
C VAL A 154 5.41 4.85 -6.09
N LEU A 155 6.46 5.12 -5.31
CA LEU A 155 6.46 6.23 -4.37
C LEU A 155 7.43 7.26 -4.94
N GLN A 156 6.93 8.45 -5.23
CA GLN A 156 7.69 9.50 -5.88
C GLN A 156 7.89 10.67 -4.92
N ASP A 157 9.08 11.26 -4.91
CA ASP A 157 9.31 12.62 -4.42
C ASP A 157 9.74 13.52 -5.61
N ASN A 158 10.24 14.73 -5.36
CA ASN A 158 10.62 15.65 -6.43
C ASN A 158 11.76 15.12 -7.31
N ASP A 159 12.75 14.44 -6.73
CA ASP A 159 14.03 14.12 -7.38
C ASP A 159 14.24 12.60 -7.56
N SER A 160 13.46 11.79 -6.85
CA SER A 160 13.61 10.35 -6.76
C SER A 160 12.26 9.63 -6.86
N MET A 161 12.35 8.35 -7.26
CA MET A 161 11.23 7.42 -7.27
C MET A 161 11.70 6.11 -6.66
N LEU A 162 10.99 5.64 -5.65
CA LEU A 162 11.01 4.23 -5.32
C LEU A 162 10.06 3.53 -6.29
N ILE A 163 10.64 2.77 -7.21
CA ILE A 163 9.89 1.87 -8.08
C ILE A 163 9.95 0.50 -7.44
N VAL A 164 8.83 0.02 -6.91
CA VAL A 164 8.79 -1.31 -6.30
C VAL A 164 8.62 -2.34 -7.41
N ASN A 165 9.75 -2.87 -7.85
CA ASN A 165 9.90 -4.10 -8.59
C ASN A 165 10.70 -5.06 -7.71
N GLN A 166 10.03 -5.77 -6.80
CA GLN A 166 10.72 -6.79 -6.00
C GLN A 166 11.26 -7.85 -6.95
N THR A 167 12.56 -7.81 -7.19
CA THR A 167 13.25 -8.78 -8.02
C THR A 167 13.67 -9.99 -7.20
N ARG A 168 14.07 -11.06 -7.90
CA ARG A 168 14.68 -12.23 -7.26
C ARG A 168 15.78 -11.80 -6.31
N ASP A 169 16.61 -10.82 -6.68
CA ASP A 169 17.84 -10.46 -5.99
C ASP A 169 17.76 -9.20 -5.12
N HIS A 170 16.78 -8.34 -5.38
CA HIS A 170 16.62 -7.05 -4.71
C HIS A 170 15.16 -6.77 -4.39
N GLN A 171 14.88 -6.36 -3.15
CA GLN A 171 13.53 -6.03 -2.68
C GLN A 171 13.07 -4.64 -3.13
N LEU A 172 14.00 -3.71 -3.34
CA LEU A 172 13.70 -2.31 -3.63
C LEU A 172 14.55 -1.80 -4.79
N THR A 173 13.95 -1.00 -5.66
CA THR A 173 14.62 -0.29 -6.75
C THR A 173 14.40 1.20 -6.57
N PHE A 174 15.49 1.93 -6.33
CA PHE A 174 15.49 3.39 -6.22
C PHE A 174 15.99 3.97 -7.54
N TYR A 175 15.22 4.87 -8.11
CA TYR A 175 15.55 5.57 -9.35
C TYR A 175 15.65 7.08 -9.09
N ASN A 176 16.80 7.66 -9.40
CA ASN A 176 16.99 9.10 -9.35
C ASN A 176 16.59 9.70 -10.70
N LYS A 177 15.63 10.63 -10.70
CA LYS A 177 15.11 11.25 -11.92
C LYS A 177 16.06 12.29 -12.52
N LEU A 178 16.91 12.89 -11.71
CA LEU A 178 17.85 13.93 -12.14
C LEU A 178 19.12 13.34 -12.76
N THR A 179 19.69 12.32 -12.11
CA THR A 179 20.93 11.66 -12.57
C THR A 179 20.68 10.44 -13.46
N HIS A 180 19.42 9.98 -13.54
CA HIS A 180 19.00 8.74 -14.19
C HIS A 180 19.69 7.48 -13.65
N THR A 181 20.20 7.52 -12.41
CA THR A 181 20.87 6.37 -11.79
C THR A 181 19.87 5.44 -11.10
N ILE A 182 20.19 4.14 -11.10
CA ILE A 182 19.39 3.08 -10.47
C ILE A 182 20.20 2.45 -9.34
N GLU A 183 19.62 2.38 -8.15
CA GLU A 183 20.17 1.65 -7.00
C GLU A 183 19.24 0.52 -6.58
N LEU A 184 19.81 -0.68 -6.43
CA LEU A 184 19.08 -1.89 -6.03
C LEU A 184 19.44 -2.27 -4.60
N LYS A 185 18.44 -2.45 -3.73
CA LYS A 185 18.66 -2.67 -2.29
C LYS A 185 17.80 -3.79 -1.73
N ASN A 186 18.33 -4.42 -0.67
CA ASN A 186 17.59 -5.28 0.23
C ASN A 186 17.61 -4.64 1.61
N TYR A 187 16.46 -4.65 2.30
CA TYR A 187 16.34 -4.10 3.65
C TYR A 187 16.22 -5.20 4.71
N PHE A 188 15.95 -6.45 4.32
CA PHE A 188 15.96 -7.59 5.23
C PHE A 188 16.48 -8.87 4.54
N GLU A 189 16.94 -9.83 5.35
CA GLU A 189 17.35 -11.15 4.85
C GLU A 189 16.17 -11.85 4.17
N LYS A 190 16.39 -12.38 2.96
CA LYS A 190 15.38 -13.22 2.30
C LYS A 190 15.01 -14.38 3.22
N ASN A 191 13.71 -14.62 3.34
CA ASN A 191 13.14 -15.66 4.16
C ASN A 191 13.72 -17.05 3.78
N ARG A 192 14.45 -17.66 4.71
CA ARG A 192 15.13 -18.95 4.54
C ARG A 192 14.17 -20.13 4.28
N TYR A 193 12.89 -19.99 4.59
CA TYR A 193 11.86 -21.00 4.29
C TYR A 193 11.61 -21.16 2.79
N LEU A 194 12.16 -20.26 1.96
CA LEU A 194 11.86 -20.15 0.55
C LEU A 194 13.13 -20.14 -0.30
N LYS A 195 14.20 -20.79 0.16
CA LYS A 195 15.49 -20.90 -0.55
C LYS A 195 15.36 -21.42 -1.99
N ASP A 196 14.28 -22.16 -2.29
CA ASP A 196 13.98 -22.70 -3.62
C ASP A 196 13.11 -21.78 -4.48
N ALA A 197 12.61 -20.66 -3.93
CA ALA A 197 11.93 -19.61 -4.69
C ALA A 197 12.95 -18.86 -5.56
N SER A 198 13.16 -19.37 -6.77
CA SER A 198 14.19 -18.89 -7.70
C SER A 198 13.63 -17.95 -8.79
N ASP A 199 12.31 -17.71 -8.81
CA ASP A 199 11.64 -16.87 -9.80
C ASP A 199 11.21 -15.51 -9.18
N PHE A 200 11.38 -14.44 -9.97
CA PHE A 200 10.87 -13.09 -9.70
C PHE A 200 9.40 -13.12 -9.25
N CYS A 201 8.57 -13.89 -9.95
CA CYS A 201 7.15 -14.04 -9.65
C CYS A 201 6.88 -14.63 -8.25
N HIS A 202 7.76 -15.50 -7.74
CA HIS A 202 7.58 -16.11 -6.41
C HIS A 202 7.84 -15.09 -5.32
N VAL A 203 8.96 -14.38 -5.43
CA VAL A 203 9.38 -13.37 -4.43
C VAL A 203 8.28 -12.33 -4.26
N MET A 204 7.71 -11.84 -5.37
CA MET A 204 6.60 -10.90 -5.34
C MET A 204 5.34 -11.44 -4.69
N GLN A 205 4.99 -12.71 -4.94
CA GLN A 205 3.79 -13.32 -4.35
C GLN A 205 3.97 -13.60 -2.85
N ILE A 206 5.19 -13.97 -2.44
CA ILE A 206 5.53 -14.26 -1.04
C ILE A 206 5.45 -12.99 -0.20
N TYR A 207 6.09 -11.93 -0.67
CA TYR A 207 6.18 -10.64 0.01
C TYR A 207 5.13 -9.65 -0.51
N ASP A 208 4.06 -10.14 -1.14
CA ASP A 208 2.95 -9.33 -1.65
C ASP A 208 2.55 -8.32 -0.57
N ALA A 209 2.77 -7.04 -0.86
CA ALA A 209 2.77 -5.97 0.12
C ALA A 209 2.28 -4.66 -0.48
N TYR A 210 1.88 -3.78 0.42
CA TYR A 210 1.38 -2.45 0.13
C TYR A 210 2.34 -1.44 0.72
N TYR A 211 2.54 -0.34 -0.01
CA TYR A 211 3.58 0.65 0.28
C TYR A 211 2.96 2.04 0.43
N SER A 212 3.54 2.82 1.32
CA SER A 212 3.29 4.26 1.42
C SER A 212 4.50 4.96 2.05
N SER A 213 4.61 6.27 1.91
CA SER A 213 5.73 7.04 2.47
C SER A 213 5.30 8.39 3.01
N ASN A 214 6.06 8.88 3.98
CA ASN A 214 6.01 10.25 4.46
C ASN A 214 7.40 10.65 4.95
N LYS A 215 7.87 11.82 4.51
CA LYS A 215 9.22 12.31 4.82
C LYS A 215 10.27 11.24 4.48
N GLU A 216 11.12 10.88 5.43
CA GLU A 216 12.22 9.92 5.26
C GLU A 216 11.82 8.46 5.54
N ARG A 217 10.51 8.17 5.65
CA ARG A 217 10.02 6.85 6.05
C ARG A 217 9.14 6.23 4.97
N ILE A 218 9.35 4.95 4.74
CA ILE A 218 8.51 4.09 3.90
C ILE A 218 7.94 2.99 4.79
N VAL A 219 6.64 2.77 4.70
CA VAL A 219 5.91 1.70 5.39
C VAL A 219 5.56 0.61 4.39
N ILE A 220 5.72 -0.64 4.81
CA ILE A 220 5.51 -1.83 4.01
C ILE A 220 4.60 -2.78 4.80
N ALA A 221 3.36 -2.97 4.37
CA ALA A 221 2.39 -3.84 5.03
C ALA A 221 2.14 -5.09 4.19
N TYR A 222 2.37 -6.27 4.77
CA TYR A 222 2.35 -7.52 4.03
C TYR A 222 0.95 -8.16 3.98
N LYS A 223 0.59 -8.68 2.82
CA LYS A 223 -0.70 -9.36 2.60
C LYS A 223 -0.75 -10.74 3.22
N ASN A 224 0.34 -11.49 3.12
CA ASN A 224 0.39 -12.89 3.55
C ASN A 224 1.03 -13.08 4.94
N TRP A 225 1.52 -12.01 5.56
CA TRP A 225 2.11 -12.01 6.89
C TRP A 225 1.46 -10.92 7.73
N LYS A 226 1.09 -11.19 8.99
CA LYS A 226 0.55 -10.15 9.86
C LYS A 226 1.70 -9.32 10.44
N GLN A 227 2.35 -8.57 9.55
CA GLN A 227 3.56 -7.82 9.81
C GLN A 227 3.52 -6.50 9.03
N ILE A 228 4.15 -5.47 9.59
CA ILE A 228 4.45 -4.21 8.92
C ILE A 228 5.94 -3.91 9.16
N ASP A 229 6.64 -3.42 8.14
CA ASP A 229 8.00 -2.91 8.26
C ASP A 229 8.04 -1.40 8.01
N ILE A 230 8.94 -0.72 8.72
CA ILE A 230 9.27 0.69 8.47
C ILE A 230 10.74 0.75 8.08
N ILE A 231 11.02 1.35 6.93
CA ILE A 231 12.38 1.56 6.41
C ILE A 231 12.60 3.05 6.13
N SER A 232 13.86 3.46 6.03
CA SER A 232 14.23 4.79 5.55
C SER A 232 14.09 4.89 4.03
N THR A 233 14.02 6.10 3.50
CA THR A 233 14.15 6.38 2.06
C THR A 233 15.50 5.96 1.47
N SER A 234 16.51 5.70 2.30
CA SER A 234 17.78 5.10 1.86
C SER A 234 17.75 3.57 1.75
N GLY A 235 16.64 2.93 2.16
CA GLY A 235 16.45 1.48 2.15
C GLY A 235 16.92 0.76 3.42
N LYS A 236 17.22 1.49 4.51
CA LYS A 236 17.63 0.88 5.78
C LYS A 236 16.40 0.53 6.61
N LEU A 237 16.32 -0.71 7.10
CA LEU A 237 15.29 -1.11 8.06
C LEU A 237 15.38 -0.26 9.34
N ILE A 238 14.26 0.32 9.74
CA ILE A 238 14.11 1.08 10.98
C ILE A 238 13.41 0.24 12.04
N LYS A 239 12.32 -0.45 11.68
CA LYS A 239 11.50 -1.20 12.64
C LYS A 239 10.74 -2.33 11.97
N HIS A 240 10.69 -3.48 12.66
CA HIS A 240 9.72 -4.54 12.40
C HIS A 240 8.54 -4.40 13.37
N ILE A 241 7.32 -4.54 12.86
CA ILE A 241 6.09 -4.55 13.65
C ILE A 241 5.43 -5.92 13.45
N TYR A 242 5.67 -6.82 14.39
CA TYR A 242 5.06 -8.15 14.41
C TYR A 242 3.78 -8.13 15.23
N PHE A 243 2.69 -8.66 14.69
CA PHE A 243 1.45 -8.85 15.44
C PHE A 243 1.43 -10.23 16.10
N PRO A 244 0.54 -10.45 17.09
CA PRO A 244 0.24 -11.80 17.56
C PRO A 244 -0.13 -12.71 16.38
N ASN A 245 0.45 -13.90 16.35
CA ASN A 245 0.31 -14.88 15.26
C ASN A 245 0.77 -14.36 13.87
N TYR A 246 1.82 -13.53 13.80
CA TYR A 246 2.33 -12.97 12.54
C TYR A 246 2.70 -14.01 11.46
N ASP A 247 3.11 -15.21 11.89
CA ASP A 247 3.52 -16.32 11.04
C ASP A 247 2.43 -17.38 10.84
N TYR A 248 1.16 -17.06 11.11
CA TYR A 248 0.02 -17.97 10.95
C TYR A 248 -0.03 -18.70 9.60
N ASN A 249 0.31 -18.00 8.50
CA ASN A 249 0.29 -18.58 7.16
C ASN A 249 1.52 -19.43 6.82
N LYS A 250 2.53 -19.49 7.68
CA LYS A 250 3.81 -20.12 7.37
C LYS A 250 3.69 -21.57 6.96
N SER A 251 2.83 -22.35 7.63
CA SER A 251 2.58 -23.76 7.28
C SER A 251 1.60 -23.93 6.11
N LYS A 252 0.99 -22.85 5.63
CA LYS A 252 -0.08 -22.82 4.61
C LYS A 252 0.42 -22.33 3.25
N MET A 253 1.72 -22.13 3.15
CA MET A 253 2.39 -21.67 1.93
C MET A 253 3.38 -22.73 1.49
N SER A 254 3.23 -23.18 0.24
CA SER A 254 4.13 -24.16 -0.38
C SER A 254 4.48 -23.72 -1.79
N LEU A 255 5.69 -24.01 -2.23
CA LEU A 255 6.10 -23.80 -3.62
C LEU A 255 5.74 -25.06 -4.42
N ASP A 256 4.89 -24.91 -5.44
CA ASP A 256 4.58 -26.00 -6.39
C ASP A 256 5.03 -25.60 -7.80
N ARG A 257 5.99 -26.35 -8.36
CA ARG A 257 6.42 -26.31 -9.77
C ARG A 257 6.43 -24.90 -10.41
N LYS A 258 6.99 -23.93 -9.67
CA LYS A 258 7.11 -22.51 -10.03
C LYS A 258 5.89 -21.62 -9.76
N SER A 259 5.04 -21.94 -8.80
CA SER A 259 4.03 -21.01 -8.28
C SER A 259 3.94 -21.11 -6.76
N LEU A 260 3.68 -19.97 -6.10
CA LEU A 260 3.33 -19.98 -4.69
C LEU A 260 1.90 -20.50 -4.57
N ARG A 261 1.74 -21.67 -3.97
CA ARG A 261 0.43 -22.17 -3.55
C ARG A 261 0.17 -21.67 -2.13
N ILE A 262 -0.97 -21.01 -1.96
CA ILE A 262 -1.49 -20.56 -0.68
C ILE A 262 -2.78 -21.34 -0.42
N GLU A 263 -2.86 -22.03 0.72
CA GLU A 263 -4.05 -22.80 1.10
C GLU A 263 -5.27 -21.88 1.32
N ASP A 264 -6.48 -22.41 1.09
CA ASP A 264 -7.71 -21.61 1.17
C ASP A 264 -8.03 -21.09 2.58
N ASP A 265 -7.53 -21.79 3.60
CA ASP A 265 -7.63 -21.40 5.01
C ASP A 265 -6.50 -20.45 5.46
N ALA A 266 -5.60 -20.05 4.56
CA ALA A 266 -4.65 -18.99 4.81
C ALA A 266 -5.37 -17.64 4.92
N HIS A 267 -4.86 -16.79 5.81
CA HIS A 267 -5.41 -15.46 6.02
C HIS A 267 -4.84 -14.45 5.02
N MET A 268 -5.69 -13.54 4.55
CA MET A 268 -5.23 -12.27 4.01
C MET A 268 -5.17 -11.25 5.15
N PHE A 269 -4.04 -10.57 5.31
CA PHE A 269 -3.83 -9.53 6.33
C PHE A 269 -3.96 -8.15 5.71
N PHE A 270 -2.87 -7.50 5.33
CA PHE A 270 -2.92 -6.10 4.89
C PHE A 270 -3.17 -5.96 3.40
N SER A 271 -4.04 -5.02 3.02
CA SER A 271 -4.42 -4.82 1.61
C SER A 271 -4.40 -3.39 1.10
N PHE A 272 -4.06 -2.42 1.96
CA PHE A 272 -4.00 -1.01 1.61
C PHE A 272 -3.32 -0.21 2.73
N ILE A 273 -2.63 0.89 2.38
CA ILE A 273 -2.08 1.84 3.35
C ILE A 273 -2.45 3.25 2.90
N TYR A 274 -3.10 3.99 3.79
CA TYR A 274 -3.41 5.40 3.58
C TYR A 274 -2.50 6.30 4.44
N PRO A 275 -1.66 7.17 3.86
CA PRO A 275 -0.83 8.09 4.60
C PRO A 275 -1.57 9.37 5.00
N THR A 276 -1.19 9.92 6.15
CA THR A 276 -1.47 11.30 6.59
C THR A 276 -0.19 11.89 7.20
N ASN A 277 -0.17 13.20 7.43
CA ASN A 277 1.04 13.88 7.93
C ASN A 277 1.55 13.28 9.24
N ASP A 278 0.64 12.88 10.12
CA ASP A 278 0.95 12.42 11.48
C ASP A 278 0.82 10.91 11.65
N TYR A 279 -0.01 10.26 10.82
CA TYR A 279 -0.34 8.85 10.93
C TYR A 279 -0.30 8.14 9.58
N PHE A 280 -0.18 6.82 9.61
CA PHE A 280 -0.59 5.96 8.51
C PHE A 280 -1.65 4.97 8.97
N TYR A 281 -2.52 4.58 8.06
CA TYR A 281 -3.66 3.72 8.32
C TYR A 281 -3.56 2.48 7.44
N ALA A 282 -3.50 1.29 8.04
CA ALA A 282 -3.38 0.02 7.32
C ALA A 282 -4.72 -0.73 7.31
N LEU A 283 -5.25 -1.04 6.12
CA LEU A 283 -6.43 -1.89 5.95
C LEU A 283 -6.05 -3.35 6.18
N CYS A 284 -6.73 -4.01 7.11
CA CYS A 284 -6.50 -5.40 7.47
C CYS A 284 -7.78 -6.22 7.34
N TRP A 285 -7.71 -7.31 6.59
CA TRP A 285 -8.80 -8.29 6.48
C TRP A 285 -8.79 -9.27 7.65
N ASN A 286 -7.60 -9.77 7.99
CA ASN A 286 -7.39 -10.77 9.05
C ASN A 286 -8.38 -11.93 8.97
N ASN A 287 -8.64 -12.41 7.75
CA ASN A 287 -9.67 -13.42 7.47
C ASN A 287 -9.20 -14.40 6.38
N THR A 288 -9.81 -15.59 6.34
CA THR A 288 -9.48 -16.62 5.35
C THR A 288 -9.90 -16.19 3.95
N ARG A 289 -9.21 -16.69 2.93
CA ARG A 289 -9.57 -16.45 1.52
C ARG A 289 -10.98 -16.96 1.21
N THR A 290 -11.39 -18.07 1.82
CA THR A 290 -12.75 -18.62 1.70
C THR A 290 -13.81 -17.64 2.18
N ASN A 291 -13.67 -17.10 3.40
CA ASN A 291 -14.65 -16.17 3.97
C ASN A 291 -14.72 -14.86 3.18
N ILE A 292 -13.59 -14.38 2.66
CA ILE A 292 -13.55 -13.20 1.78
C ILE A 292 -14.35 -13.46 0.50
N LYS A 293 -14.13 -14.60 -0.16
CA LYS A 293 -14.87 -14.98 -1.38
C LYS A 293 -16.38 -15.15 -1.11
N GLN A 294 -16.75 -15.61 0.09
CA GLN A 294 -18.13 -15.80 0.51
C GLN A 294 -18.81 -14.51 1.01
N GLY A 295 -18.09 -13.38 1.07
CA GLY A 295 -18.63 -12.10 1.53
C GLY A 295 -18.90 -12.02 3.04
N SER A 296 -18.45 -12.98 3.84
CA SER A 296 -18.63 -13.00 5.30
C SER A 296 -17.52 -12.26 6.06
N ALA A 297 -16.46 -11.85 5.36
CA ALA A 297 -15.34 -11.14 5.95
C ALA A 297 -15.73 -9.70 6.33
N LYS A 298 -15.18 -9.23 7.44
CA LYS A 298 -15.14 -7.83 7.82
C LYS A 298 -13.71 -7.34 7.84
N THR A 299 -13.53 -6.04 7.67
CA THR A 299 -12.20 -5.43 7.64
C THR A 299 -11.98 -4.55 8.86
N SER A 300 -10.73 -4.21 9.14
CA SER A 300 -10.36 -3.27 10.19
C SER A 300 -9.27 -2.34 9.69
N ILE A 301 -9.25 -1.10 10.19
CA ILE A 301 -8.22 -0.12 9.88
C ILE A 301 -7.35 0.05 11.13
N TYR A 302 -6.04 -0.14 10.99
CA TYR A 302 -5.07 0.02 12.07
C TYR A 302 -4.35 1.36 11.89
N LYS A 303 -4.45 2.25 12.89
CA LYS A 303 -3.83 3.58 12.87
C LYS A 303 -2.52 3.57 13.63
N PHE A 304 -1.46 4.00 12.96
CA PHE A 304 -0.11 4.09 13.52
C PHE A 304 0.42 5.51 13.39
N ASN A 305 1.27 5.95 14.31
CA ASN A 305 2.19 7.05 14.00
C ASN A 305 3.35 6.55 13.13
N TRP A 306 4.12 7.47 12.58
CA TRP A 306 5.25 7.16 11.71
C TRP A 306 6.45 6.50 12.43
N GLU A 307 6.45 6.48 13.76
CA GLU A 307 7.39 5.72 14.61
C GLU A 307 6.98 4.23 14.77
N GLY A 308 5.83 3.85 14.22
CA GLY A 308 5.33 2.48 14.25
C GLY A 308 4.72 2.09 15.60
N GLU A 309 4.13 3.04 16.31
CA GLU A 309 3.31 2.80 17.50
C GLU A 309 1.84 2.72 17.07
N LEU A 310 1.18 1.60 17.41
CA LEU A 310 -0.24 1.41 17.18
C LEU A 310 -1.04 2.30 18.13
N LYS A 311 -1.90 3.17 17.59
CA LYS A 311 -2.72 4.11 18.36
C LYS A 311 -4.16 3.63 18.51
N ASP A 312 -4.78 3.21 17.41
CA ASP A 312 -6.18 2.80 17.39
C ASP A 312 -6.41 1.66 16.38
N ILE A 313 -7.44 0.86 16.65
CA ILE A 313 -8.00 -0.10 15.69
C ILE A 313 -9.48 0.24 15.46
N PHE A 314 -9.85 0.46 14.20
CA PHE A 314 -11.23 0.68 13.78
C PHE A 314 -11.79 -0.60 13.17
N GLN A 315 -12.70 -1.28 13.87
CA GLN A 315 -13.41 -2.44 13.35
C GLN A 315 -14.59 -1.97 12.50
N LEU A 316 -14.60 -2.33 11.23
CA LEU A 316 -15.65 -1.94 10.30
C LEU A 316 -16.77 -2.99 10.34
N ASP A 317 -18.01 -2.54 10.19
CA ASP A 317 -19.18 -3.38 10.09
C ASP A 317 -19.25 -4.17 8.77
N LYS A 318 -18.54 -3.72 7.73
CA LYS A 318 -18.45 -4.33 6.39
C LYS A 318 -17.02 -4.46 5.85
N ALA A 319 -16.88 -5.17 4.74
CA ALA A 319 -15.63 -5.27 3.98
C ALA A 319 -15.45 -4.09 3.03
N ILE A 320 -14.28 -3.47 3.08
CA ILE A 320 -13.88 -2.41 2.14
C ILE A 320 -12.59 -2.79 1.41
N SER A 321 -12.35 -2.15 0.27
CA SER A 321 -11.16 -2.39 -0.57
C SER A 321 -10.19 -1.21 -0.57
N TYR A 322 -10.72 0.01 -0.49
CA TYR A 322 -9.98 1.26 -0.48
C TYR A 322 -10.63 2.23 0.48
N PHE A 323 -9.84 3.17 1.00
CA PHE A 323 -10.37 4.30 1.74
C PHE A 323 -9.46 5.52 1.65
N CYS A 324 -10.00 6.69 1.95
CA CYS A 324 -9.26 7.90 2.23
C CYS A 324 -9.87 8.60 3.46
N ILE A 325 -9.10 9.46 4.11
CA ILE A 325 -9.53 10.17 5.31
C ILE A 325 -9.32 11.66 5.06
N ASP A 326 -10.34 12.45 5.31
CA ASP A 326 -10.26 13.89 5.16
C ASP A 326 -9.76 14.59 6.45
N SER A 327 -9.47 15.89 6.35
CA SER A 327 -8.98 16.68 7.48
C SER A 327 -9.97 16.81 8.65
N SER A 328 -11.25 16.52 8.41
CA SER A 328 -12.32 16.53 9.41
C SER A 328 -12.54 15.14 10.04
N ASN A 329 -11.62 14.20 9.79
CA ASN A 329 -11.69 12.80 10.20
C ASN A 329 -12.88 12.03 9.60
N ILE A 330 -13.37 12.45 8.44
CA ILE A 330 -14.34 11.68 7.67
C ILE A 330 -13.57 10.66 6.84
N LEU A 331 -13.85 9.38 7.11
CA LEU A 331 -13.47 8.25 6.29
C LEU A 331 -14.40 8.19 5.08
N TYR A 332 -13.86 8.12 3.87
CA TYR A 332 -14.57 7.67 2.68
C TYR A 332 -14.00 6.32 2.27
N ALA A 333 -14.85 5.33 2.01
CA ALA A 333 -14.43 3.97 1.72
C ALA A 333 -15.18 3.37 0.53
N ILE A 334 -14.53 2.49 -0.21
CA ILE A 334 -15.15 1.73 -1.30
C ILE A 334 -15.40 0.31 -0.81
N GLY A 335 -16.67 -0.07 -0.71
CA GLY A 335 -17.12 -1.36 -0.20
C GLY A 335 -18.15 -2.01 -1.10
N VAL A 336 -18.39 -3.30 -0.90
CA VAL A 336 -19.44 -4.04 -1.62
C VAL A 336 -20.80 -3.67 -1.02
N SER A 337 -21.75 -3.37 -1.89
CA SER A 337 -23.16 -3.17 -1.55
C SER A 337 -23.81 -4.48 -1.09
N GLU A 338 -24.65 -4.38 -0.06
CA GLU A 338 -25.40 -5.50 0.49
C GLU A 338 -26.52 -5.96 -0.46
N ASP A 339 -27.01 -5.07 -1.34
CA ASP A 339 -28.20 -5.33 -2.15
C ASP A 339 -27.92 -5.89 -3.54
N ASN A 340 -26.79 -5.51 -4.16
CA ASN A 340 -26.55 -5.77 -5.59
C ASN A 340 -25.11 -6.21 -5.93
N LEU A 341 -24.23 -6.43 -4.93
CA LEU A 341 -22.81 -6.74 -5.11
C LEU A 341 -22.00 -5.67 -5.88
N ASP A 342 -22.58 -4.49 -6.13
CA ASP A 342 -21.87 -3.37 -6.73
C ASP A 342 -20.92 -2.73 -5.72
N LEU A 343 -19.96 -1.94 -6.21
CA LEU A 343 -19.04 -1.19 -5.35
C LEU A 343 -19.60 0.21 -5.11
N ASN A 344 -19.94 0.50 -3.86
CA ASN A 344 -20.48 1.80 -3.44
C ASN A 344 -19.45 2.57 -2.60
N ILE A 345 -19.67 3.89 -2.52
CA ILE A 345 -18.91 4.78 -1.63
C ILE A 345 -19.65 4.85 -0.29
N TYR A 346 -18.92 4.64 0.79
CA TYR A 346 -19.41 4.75 2.16
C TYR A 346 -18.64 5.82 2.91
N SER A 347 -19.21 6.35 3.98
CA SER A 347 -18.50 7.23 4.90
C SER A 347 -18.80 6.96 6.37
N SER A 348 -17.89 7.39 7.22
CA SER A 348 -18.02 7.38 8.68
C SER A 348 -17.11 8.44 9.28
N ILE A 349 -17.45 8.94 10.47
CA ILE A 349 -16.56 9.79 11.25
C ILE A 349 -15.64 8.91 12.09
N ILE A 350 -14.33 9.17 12.04
CA ILE A 350 -13.31 8.54 12.88
C ILE A 350 -13.07 9.44 14.10
N LYS A 351 -13.23 8.90 15.32
CA LYS A 351 -13.07 9.63 16.60
C LYS A 351 -11.92 9.10 17.46
#